data_AF-A0A7C7AHQ0-F1
#
_entry.id   AF-A0A7C7AHQ0-F1
#
_cell.length_a   1.000
_cell.length_b   1.000
_cell.length_c   1.000
_cell.angle_alpha   90.00
_cell.angle_beta   90.00
_cell.angle_gamma   90.00
#
_symmetry.space_group_name_H-M   'P 1'
#
loop_
_entity.id
_entity.type
_entity.pdbx_description
1 polymer ?
#
loop_
_entity_poly.entity_id
_entity_poly.type
_entity_poly.pdbx_seq_one_letter_code
_entity_poly.pdbx_strand_id
1 'polypeptide(L)'
;MSIKFDSQGCILALKQELMFSMKQLQTELLNEAKQRMNTPEGRESLTDGDITDIANVISVSIVGGAWAAMDEWGTGSLMDTSNPAFQDYRNSPLWNPARPDTKIRTRPAGPYTNIFGETREGRGKGGYDLEASGKVTPTPPSYAIQNAVRWMKNGRMQRLIKETIAMFNFGRFIITDKR
;
A
#
# COMPACT_ATOMS: atom_id res chain seq x y z
N MET A 1 52.37 -13.20 11.58
CA MET A 1 50.96 -13.25 12.00
C MET A 1 50.28 -11.96 11.56
N SER A 2 49.26 -12.06 10.71
CA SER A 2 48.48 -10.90 10.26
C SER A 2 46.98 -11.15 10.41
N ILE A 3 46.23 -10.07 10.60
CA ILE A 3 44.77 -10.06 10.66
C ILE A 3 44.25 -9.08 9.60
N LYS A 4 43.25 -9.50 8.84
CA LYS A 4 42.57 -8.69 7.83
C LYS A 4 41.06 -8.81 8.04
N PHE A 5 40.36 -7.68 7.94
CA PHE A 5 38.91 -7.66 7.90
C PHE A 5 38.43 -7.44 6.46
N ASP A 6 37.63 -8.36 5.94
CA ASP A 6 36.95 -8.20 4.65
C ASP A 6 35.73 -7.27 4.80
N SER A 7 36.01 -5.97 4.85
CA SER A 7 34.98 -4.94 5.03
C SER A 7 33.98 -4.89 3.88
N GLN A 8 34.44 -5.06 2.65
CA GLN A 8 33.59 -5.04 1.46
C GLN A 8 32.64 -6.24 1.44
N GLY A 9 33.15 -7.45 1.67
CA GLY A 9 32.32 -8.64 1.80
C GLY A 9 31.31 -8.54 2.95
N CYS A 10 31.74 -7.99 4.09
CA CYS A 10 30.86 -7.78 5.24
C CYS A 10 29.70 -6.83 4.93
N ILE A 11 29.99 -5.68 4.30
CA ILE A 11 28.97 -4.69 3.93
C ILE A 11 27.97 -5.27 2.93
N LEU A 12 28.46 -5.94 1.89
CA LEU A 12 27.60 -6.55 0.87
C LEU A 12 26.67 -7.59 1.47
N ALA A 13 27.22 -8.47 2.33
CA ALA A 13 26.44 -9.52 2.93
C ALA A 13 25.44 -8.99 3.96
N LEU A 14 25.82 -8.00 4.79
CA LEU A 14 24.88 -7.37 5.72
C LEU A 14 23.73 -6.69 4.98
N LYS A 15 24.04 -6.02 3.86
CA LYS A 15 23.03 -5.40 3.01
C LYS A 15 22.03 -6.43 2.46
N GLN A 16 22.50 -7.60 2.00
CA GLN A 16 21.63 -8.68 1.54
C GLN A 16 20.70 -9.19 2.65
N GLU A 17 21.21 -9.39 3.87
CA GLU A 17 20.42 -9.83 5.03
C GLU A 17 19.35 -8.80 5.42
N LEU A 18 19.71 -7.51 5.38
CA LEU A 18 18.75 -6.43 5.62
C LEU A 18 17.69 -6.36 4.51
N MET A 19 18.06 -6.55 3.24
CA MET A 19 17.10 -6.63 2.14
C MET A 19 16.12 -7.79 2.30
N PHE A 20 16.61 -8.97 2.70
CA PHE A 20 15.75 -10.12 3.00
C PHE A 20 14.77 -9.83 4.13
N SER A 21 15.26 -9.22 5.20
CA SER A 21 14.44 -8.82 6.35
C SER A 21 13.38 -7.78 5.98
N MET A 22 13.74 -6.82 5.11
CA MET A 22 12.80 -5.84 4.58
C MET A 22 11.75 -6.47 3.67
N LYS A 23 12.11 -7.47 2.84
CA LYS A 23 11.15 -8.26 2.06
C LYS A 23 10.18 -9.01 2.97
N GLN A 24 10.67 -9.58 4.08
CA GLN A 24 9.80 -10.22 5.06
C GLN A 24 8.78 -9.22 5.65
N LEU A 25 9.22 -8.01 6.02
CA LEU A 25 8.31 -6.96 6.50
C LEU A 25 7.28 -6.55 5.44
N GLN A 26 7.67 -6.47 4.17
CA GLN A 26 6.75 -6.21 3.06
C GLN A 26 5.65 -7.28 3.00
N THR A 27 6.02 -8.55 3.07
CA THR A 27 5.06 -9.67 3.05
C THR A 27 4.15 -9.64 4.28
N GLU A 28 4.69 -9.36 5.47
CA GLU A 28 3.89 -9.20 6.69
C GLU A 28 2.89 -8.05 6.54
N LEU A 29 3.34 -6.90 6.04
CA LEU A 29 2.48 -5.74 5.78
C LEU A 29 1.36 -6.08 4.79
N LEU A 30 1.71 -6.73 3.68
CA LEU A 30 0.75 -7.10 2.64
C LEU A 30 -0.31 -8.06 3.20
N ASN A 31 0.10 -9.06 3.95
CA ASN A 31 -0.80 -10.04 4.54
C ASN A 31 -1.73 -9.40 5.57
N GLU A 32 -1.20 -8.55 6.45
CA GLU A 32 -1.98 -7.82 7.45
C GLU A 32 -3.01 -6.90 6.78
N ALA A 33 -2.59 -6.17 5.75
CA ALA A 33 -3.49 -5.31 4.97
C ALA A 33 -4.58 -6.15 4.30
N LYS A 34 -4.23 -7.27 3.63
CA LYS A 34 -5.23 -8.16 3.00
C LYS A 34 -6.23 -8.71 4.02
N GLN A 35 -5.79 -9.15 5.20
CA GLN A 35 -6.70 -9.70 6.21
C GLN A 35 -7.72 -8.68 6.72
N ARG A 36 -7.38 -7.40 6.72
CA ARG A 36 -8.22 -6.32 7.27
C ARG A 36 -9.09 -5.60 6.23
N MET A 37 -8.90 -5.85 4.94
CA MET A 37 -9.76 -5.30 3.89
C MET A 37 -11.17 -5.89 3.96
N ASN A 38 -12.18 -5.04 3.80
CA ASN A 38 -13.59 -5.44 3.90
C ASN A 38 -14.02 -6.30 2.70
N THR A 39 -13.49 -6.00 1.51
CA THR A 39 -13.88 -6.59 0.23
C THR A 39 -12.83 -7.54 -0.34
N PRO A 40 -13.23 -8.65 -0.99
CA PRO A 40 -12.31 -9.51 -1.73
C PRO A 40 -11.53 -8.76 -2.83
N GLU A 41 -12.19 -7.87 -3.57
CA GLU A 41 -11.60 -7.10 -4.66
C GLU A 41 -10.51 -6.16 -4.13
N GLY A 42 -10.73 -5.53 -2.97
CA GLY A 42 -9.73 -4.72 -2.28
C GLY A 42 -8.50 -5.54 -1.91
N ARG A 43 -8.68 -6.77 -1.41
CA ARG A 43 -7.58 -7.70 -1.08
C ARG A 43 -6.79 -8.12 -2.31
N GLU A 44 -7.48 -8.51 -3.37
CA GLU A 44 -6.87 -9.02 -4.60
C GLU A 44 -6.15 -7.91 -5.37
N SER A 45 -6.59 -6.66 -5.20
CA SER A 45 -5.95 -5.49 -5.79
C SER A 45 -4.67 -5.06 -5.06
N LEU A 46 -4.33 -5.66 -3.92
CA LEU A 46 -3.07 -5.43 -3.21
C LEU A 46 -1.97 -6.37 -3.69
N THR A 47 -0.82 -5.78 -4.04
CA THR A 47 0.35 -6.50 -4.55
C THR A 47 1.63 -6.01 -3.88
N ASP A 48 2.67 -6.84 -3.94
CA ASP A 48 4.03 -6.41 -3.61
C ASP A 48 4.46 -5.33 -4.58
N GLY A 49 4.92 -4.19 -4.05
CA GLY A 49 5.63 -3.18 -4.83
C GLY A 49 7.11 -3.49 -4.95
N ASP A 50 7.83 -2.53 -5.54
CA ASP A 50 9.27 -2.65 -5.73
C ASP A 50 10.05 -2.56 -4.42
N ILE A 51 11.13 -3.33 -4.36
CA ILE A 51 12.23 -3.09 -3.42
C ILE A 51 13.17 -2.13 -4.13
N THR A 52 13.29 -0.92 -3.59
CA THR A 52 14.26 0.04 -4.12
C THR A 52 15.39 0.22 -3.13
N ASP A 53 16.61 0.22 -3.67
CA ASP A 53 17.82 0.58 -2.97
C ASP A 53 18.38 1.84 -3.63
N ILE A 54 17.94 2.98 -3.11
CA ILE A 54 18.31 4.29 -3.63
C ILE A 54 19.17 4.96 -2.57
N ALA A 55 20.38 5.37 -2.94
CA ALA A 55 21.30 6.09 -2.06
C ALA A 55 21.56 5.38 -0.70
N ASN A 56 21.71 4.05 -0.71
CA ASN A 56 21.90 3.20 0.48
C ASN A 56 20.69 3.16 1.44
N VAL A 57 19.51 3.52 0.96
CA VAL A 57 18.25 3.35 1.69
C VAL A 57 17.48 2.20 1.05
N ILE A 58 17.30 1.13 1.82
CA ILE A 58 16.42 0.02 1.44
C ILE A 58 14.99 0.44 1.78
N SER A 59 14.15 0.55 0.76
CA SER A 59 12.71 0.79 0.94
C SER A 59 11.90 -0.32 0.29
N VAL A 60 10.76 -0.64 0.92
CA VAL A 60 9.79 -1.61 0.43
C VAL A 60 8.42 -0.95 0.40
N SER A 61 7.62 -1.31 -0.58
CA SER A 61 6.31 -0.70 -0.80
C SER A 61 5.26 -1.78 -1.06
N ILE A 62 4.01 -1.53 -0.70
CA ILE A 62 2.88 -2.31 -1.20
C ILE A 62 2.07 -1.41 -2.12
N VAL A 63 1.53 -1.98 -3.19
CA VAL A 63 0.78 -1.22 -4.19
C VAL A 63 -0.65 -1.73 -4.21
N GLY A 64 -1.59 -0.79 -4.12
CA GLY A 64 -3.02 -1.05 -4.23
C GLY A 64 -3.61 -0.33 -5.44
N GLY A 65 -4.44 -1.04 -6.19
CA GLY A 65 -5.25 -0.46 -7.26
C GLY A 65 -6.50 0.25 -6.75
N ALA A 66 -7.38 0.63 -7.68
CA ALA A 66 -8.61 1.38 -7.37
C ALA A 66 -9.51 0.66 -6.34
N TRP A 67 -9.60 -0.67 -6.38
CA TRP A 67 -10.37 -1.44 -5.40
C TRP A 67 -9.79 -1.33 -3.98
N ALA A 68 -8.48 -1.45 -3.83
CA ALA A 68 -7.82 -1.29 -2.54
C ALA A 68 -8.01 0.13 -1.98
N ALA A 69 -7.97 1.14 -2.85
CA ALA A 69 -8.22 2.53 -2.44
C ALA A 69 -9.67 2.76 -2.01
N MET A 70 -10.64 2.18 -2.73
CA MET A 70 -12.07 2.25 -2.39
C MET A 70 -12.39 1.51 -1.08
N ASP A 71 -11.70 0.42 -0.79
CA ASP A 71 -11.87 -0.31 0.47
C ASP A 71 -11.24 0.44 1.66
N GLU A 72 -10.00 0.92 1.50
CA GLU A 72 -9.24 1.64 2.52
C GLU A 72 -9.99 2.88 3.01
N TRP A 73 -10.54 3.67 2.07
CA TRP A 73 -11.17 4.96 2.34
C TRP A 73 -12.70 4.92 2.27
N GLY A 74 -13.29 3.78 1.94
CA GLY A 74 -14.74 3.62 1.81
C GLY A 74 -15.31 4.25 0.54
N THR A 75 -16.62 4.09 0.37
CA THR A 75 -17.36 4.55 -0.80
C THR A 75 -18.65 5.27 -0.42
N GLY A 76 -19.08 6.18 -1.29
CA GLY A 76 -20.37 6.85 -1.16
C GLY A 76 -20.49 7.73 0.09
N SER A 77 -21.69 7.78 0.66
CA SER A 77 -21.95 8.55 1.89
C SER A 77 -21.07 8.16 3.08
N LEU A 78 -20.52 6.95 3.11
CA LEU A 78 -19.70 6.44 4.21
C LEU A 78 -18.19 6.60 3.97
N MET A 79 -17.79 7.18 2.84
CA MET A 79 -16.37 7.37 2.56
C MET A 79 -15.72 8.38 3.52
N ASP A 80 -14.48 8.11 3.88
CA ASP A 80 -13.67 9.03 4.64
C ASP A 80 -13.07 10.11 3.72
N THR A 81 -13.46 11.35 3.98
CA THR A 81 -13.03 12.53 3.23
C THR A 81 -11.66 13.07 3.64
N SER A 82 -11.04 12.50 4.68
CA SER A 82 -9.67 12.82 5.09
C SER A 82 -8.60 12.17 4.20
N ASN A 83 -9.00 11.37 3.20
CA ASN A 83 -8.10 10.84 2.18
C ASN A 83 -7.33 11.99 1.51
N PRO A 84 -5.99 12.01 1.56
CA PRO A 84 -5.20 13.11 1.02
C PRO A 84 -5.39 13.30 -0.50
N ALA A 85 -5.75 12.23 -1.23
CA ALA A 85 -6.03 12.28 -2.66
C ALA A 85 -7.50 12.64 -2.98
N PHE A 86 -8.36 12.84 -1.98
CA PHE A 86 -9.79 13.04 -2.19
C PHE A 86 -10.11 14.31 -2.99
N GLN A 87 -9.45 15.42 -2.66
CA GLN A 87 -9.70 16.68 -3.36
C GLN A 87 -9.25 16.62 -4.82
N ASP A 88 -8.07 16.05 -5.07
CA ASP A 88 -7.57 15.84 -6.43
C ASP A 88 -8.50 14.92 -7.23
N TYR A 89 -8.99 13.85 -6.60
CA TYR A 89 -9.97 12.96 -7.22
C TYR A 89 -11.28 13.68 -7.57
N ARG A 90 -11.84 14.50 -6.65
CA ARG A 90 -13.06 15.30 -6.90
C ARG A 90 -12.90 16.29 -8.04
N ASN A 91 -11.71 16.85 -8.19
CA ASN A 91 -11.39 17.80 -9.24
C ASN A 91 -11.02 17.12 -10.58
N SER A 92 -10.89 15.79 -10.59
CA SER A 92 -10.55 15.03 -11.78
C SER A 92 -11.76 14.72 -12.67
N PRO A 93 -11.54 14.41 -13.98
CA PRO A 93 -12.59 13.91 -14.86
C PRO A 93 -13.22 12.58 -14.40
N LEU A 94 -12.55 11.86 -13.49
CA LEU A 94 -13.03 10.60 -12.92
C LEU A 94 -14.11 10.84 -11.87
N TRP A 95 -14.28 12.04 -11.32
CA TRP A 95 -15.38 12.35 -10.42
C TRP A 95 -16.70 12.46 -11.18
N ASN A 96 -17.82 12.11 -10.54
CA ASN A 96 -19.13 12.31 -11.15
C ASN A 96 -19.53 13.78 -10.99
N PRO A 97 -19.62 14.58 -12.07
CA PRO A 97 -19.95 16.00 -11.98
C PRO A 97 -21.36 16.25 -11.42
N ALA A 98 -22.25 15.26 -11.48
CA ALA A 98 -23.58 15.34 -10.88
C ALA A 98 -23.58 15.05 -9.35
N ARG A 99 -22.42 14.88 -8.72
CA ARG A 99 -22.27 14.70 -7.28
C ARG A 99 -21.88 16.02 -6.59
N PRO A 100 -22.84 16.70 -5.92
CA PRO A 100 -22.50 17.79 -5.02
C PRO A 100 -21.89 17.27 -3.70
N ASP A 101 -22.25 16.05 -3.30
CA ASP A 101 -21.89 15.36 -2.07
C ASP A 101 -21.08 14.07 -2.35
N THR A 102 -20.76 13.29 -1.30
CA THR A 102 -20.04 12.02 -1.42
C THR A 102 -20.90 10.86 -1.91
N LYS A 103 -22.22 11.03 -1.94
CA LYS A 103 -23.17 9.96 -2.26
C LYS A 103 -22.98 9.40 -3.66
N ILE A 104 -23.24 8.11 -3.81
CA ILE A 104 -23.20 7.43 -5.09
C ILE A 104 -24.42 7.84 -5.91
N ARG A 105 -24.20 8.72 -6.87
CA ARG A 105 -25.22 9.19 -7.81
C ARG A 105 -25.01 8.70 -9.23
N THR A 106 -26.09 8.63 -10.01
CA THR A 106 -26.04 8.37 -11.45
C THR A 106 -25.27 9.47 -12.19
N ARG A 107 -24.62 9.11 -13.31
CA ARG A 107 -23.96 10.07 -14.20
C ARG A 107 -24.89 10.56 -15.31
N PRO A 108 -24.76 11.81 -15.77
CA PRO A 108 -25.45 12.30 -16.96
C PRO A 108 -25.13 11.46 -18.19
N ALA A 109 -26.03 11.47 -19.18
CA ALA A 109 -25.86 10.75 -20.43
C ALA A 109 -24.57 11.14 -21.16
N GLY A 110 -23.92 10.15 -21.78
CA GLY A 110 -22.65 10.30 -22.51
C GLY A 110 -21.56 9.34 -22.03
N PRO A 111 -20.48 9.19 -22.80
CA PRO A 111 -19.34 8.36 -22.42
C PRO A 111 -18.54 9.01 -21.28
N TYR A 112 -18.04 8.20 -20.35
CA TYR A 112 -17.15 8.63 -19.29
C TYR A 112 -16.15 7.53 -18.93
N THR A 113 -14.98 7.93 -18.41
CA THR A 113 -13.99 7.01 -17.86
C THR A 113 -14.25 6.81 -16.36
N ASN A 114 -14.36 5.56 -15.92
CA ASN A 114 -14.51 5.24 -14.49
C ASN A 114 -13.13 5.18 -13.79
N ILE A 115 -13.14 5.00 -12.46
CA ILE A 115 -11.90 4.92 -11.65
C ILE A 115 -10.99 3.75 -12.05
N PHE A 116 -11.49 2.77 -12.80
CA PHE A 116 -10.74 1.64 -13.33
C PHE A 116 -10.17 1.89 -14.73
N GLY A 117 -10.37 3.09 -15.30
CA GLY A 117 -9.92 3.43 -16.65
C GLY A 117 -10.83 2.93 -17.77
N GLU A 118 -11.97 2.32 -17.44
CA GLU A 118 -12.91 1.79 -18.44
C GLU A 118 -13.85 2.88 -18.95
N THR A 119 -14.17 2.83 -20.24
CA THR A 119 -15.24 3.67 -20.81
C THR A 119 -16.60 3.06 -20.49
N ARG A 120 -17.47 3.85 -19.87
CA ARG A 120 -18.85 3.50 -19.52
C ARG A 120 -19.79 4.58 -20.04
N GLU A 121 -21.07 4.24 -20.17
CA GLU A 121 -22.10 5.18 -20.64
C GLU A 121 -23.02 5.58 -19.48
N GLY A 122 -23.16 6.90 -19.30
CA GLY A 122 -24.11 7.46 -18.33
C GLY A 122 -25.54 7.43 -18.88
N ARG A 123 -26.53 7.66 -18.01
CA ARG A 123 -27.95 7.54 -18.40
C ARG A 123 -28.77 8.71 -17.86
N GLY A 124 -29.59 9.30 -18.73
CA GLY A 124 -30.53 10.36 -18.37
C GLY A 124 -29.85 11.65 -17.91
N LYS A 125 -30.52 12.40 -17.03
CA LYS A 125 -30.03 13.69 -16.51
C LYS A 125 -28.90 13.57 -15.48
N GLY A 126 -28.64 12.37 -14.93
CA GLY A 126 -27.69 12.17 -13.83
C GLY A 126 -28.19 12.70 -12.48
N GLY A 127 -27.41 12.48 -11.42
CA GLY A 127 -27.64 13.06 -10.08
C GLY A 127 -28.62 12.29 -9.18
N TYR A 128 -29.24 11.22 -9.68
CA TYR A 128 -30.14 10.38 -8.89
C TYR A 128 -29.35 9.60 -7.83
N ASP A 129 -29.77 9.69 -6.57
CA ASP A 129 -29.16 9.03 -5.42
C ASP A 129 -29.40 7.51 -5.48
N LEU A 130 -28.36 6.75 -5.76
CA LEU A 130 -28.42 5.29 -5.91
C LEU A 130 -28.37 4.58 -4.55
N GLU A 131 -27.88 5.25 -3.52
CA GLU A 131 -27.84 4.73 -2.15
C GLU A 131 -29.24 4.74 -1.56
N ALA A 132 -29.94 5.88 -1.70
CA ALA A 132 -31.33 6.00 -1.23
C ALA A 132 -32.28 5.04 -1.96
N SER A 133 -31.98 4.65 -3.20
CA SER A 133 -32.77 3.67 -3.95
C SER A 133 -32.43 2.21 -3.65
N GLY A 134 -31.43 1.95 -2.79
CA GLY A 134 -30.94 0.60 -2.48
C GLY A 134 -30.30 -0.14 -3.66
N LYS A 135 -29.93 0.57 -4.73
CA LYS A 135 -29.28 -0.03 -5.91
C LYS A 135 -27.78 -0.21 -5.71
N VAL A 136 -27.18 0.63 -4.86
CA VAL A 136 -25.79 0.56 -4.47
C VAL A 136 -25.70 0.78 -2.97
N THR A 137 -24.91 -0.03 -2.29
CA THR A 137 -24.67 0.11 -0.85
C THR A 137 -23.32 0.81 -0.65
N PRO A 138 -23.26 1.96 0.04
CA PRO A 138 -22.00 2.59 0.40
C PRO A 138 -21.24 1.69 1.39
N THR A 139 -19.92 1.71 1.31
CA THR A 139 -19.04 0.92 2.19
C THR A 139 -18.24 1.83 3.11
N PRO A 140 -18.13 1.52 4.41
CA PRO A 140 -17.23 2.26 5.29
C PRO A 140 -15.76 1.94 4.97
N PRO A 141 -14.82 2.84 5.32
CA PRO A 141 -13.39 2.59 5.23
C PRO A 141 -12.96 1.40 6.10
N SER A 142 -12.09 0.53 5.57
CA SER A 142 -11.43 -0.51 6.38
C SER A 142 -10.23 0.02 7.16
N TYR A 143 -9.56 1.06 6.66
CA TYR A 143 -8.27 1.52 7.18
C TYR A 143 -7.22 0.41 7.28
N ALA A 144 -7.33 -0.64 6.45
CA ALA A 144 -6.52 -1.83 6.51
C ALA A 144 -5.02 -1.52 6.35
N ILE A 145 -4.66 -0.71 5.34
CA ILE A 145 -3.28 -0.31 5.05
C ILE A 145 -2.77 0.61 6.16
N GLN A 146 -3.54 1.62 6.55
CA GLN A 146 -3.13 2.54 7.62
C GLN A 146 -2.86 1.81 8.94
N ASN A 147 -3.72 0.87 9.30
CA ASN A 147 -3.55 0.09 10.52
C ASN A 147 -2.36 -0.86 10.44
N ALA A 148 -2.15 -1.51 9.30
CA ALA A 148 -0.99 -2.38 9.09
C ALA A 148 0.33 -1.59 9.16
N VAL A 149 0.39 -0.41 8.54
CA VAL A 149 1.55 0.50 8.64
C VAL A 149 1.75 0.99 10.07
N ARG A 150 0.68 1.32 10.80
CA ARG A 150 0.76 1.75 12.21
C ARG A 150 1.37 0.64 13.07
N TRP A 151 0.93 -0.61 12.89
CA TRP A 151 1.51 -1.75 13.57
C TRP A 151 3.01 -1.90 13.27
N MET A 152 3.42 -1.77 12.01
CA MET A 152 4.85 -1.81 11.64
C MET A 152 5.67 -0.70 12.31
N LYS A 153 5.15 0.53 12.32
CA LYS A 153 5.77 1.69 12.97
C LYS A 153 5.87 1.53 14.48
N ASN A 154 4.97 0.77 15.10
CA ASN A 154 4.97 0.46 16.54
C ASN A 154 6.01 -0.61 16.93
N GLY A 155 7.21 -0.54 16.34
CA GLY A 155 8.39 -1.28 16.78
C GLY A 155 8.62 -2.63 16.10
N ARG A 156 7.71 -3.14 15.25
CA ARG A 156 7.94 -4.40 14.53
C ARG A 156 9.14 -4.31 13.59
N MET A 157 9.22 -3.24 12.79
CA MET A 157 10.36 -3.00 11.90
C MET A 157 11.67 -2.93 12.69
N GLN A 158 11.71 -2.10 13.73
CA GLN A 158 12.92 -1.92 14.54
C GLN A 158 13.38 -3.23 15.18
N ARG A 159 12.43 -4.05 15.66
CA ARG A 159 12.72 -5.35 16.25
C ARG A 159 13.36 -6.30 15.25
N LEU A 160 12.76 -6.47 14.07
CA LEU A 160 13.29 -7.38 13.06
C LEU A 160 14.69 -6.96 12.63
N ILE A 161 14.92 -5.65 12.35
CA ILE A 161 16.24 -5.16 11.95
C ILE A 161 17.29 -5.40 13.05
N LYS A 162 16.95 -5.18 14.33
CA LYS A 162 17.84 -5.48 15.44
C LYS A 162 18.16 -6.97 15.54
N GLU A 163 17.16 -7.83 15.37
CA GLU A 163 17.31 -9.29 15.35
C GLU A 163 18.25 -9.72 14.21
N THR A 164 18.06 -9.19 12.99
CA THR A 164 18.91 -9.47 11.83
C THR A 164 20.37 -9.09 12.08
N ILE A 165 20.61 -7.90 12.65
CA ILE A 165 21.97 -7.43 12.97
C ILE A 165 22.60 -8.29 14.07
N ALA A 166 21.83 -8.65 15.11
CA ALA A 166 22.32 -9.45 16.23
C ALA A 166 22.70 -10.88 15.81
N MET A 167 21.99 -11.46 14.84
CA MET A 167 22.26 -12.79 14.30
C MET A 167 23.33 -12.80 13.20
N PHE A 168 23.76 -11.63 12.73
CA PHE A 168 24.75 -11.53 11.67
C PHE A 168 26.14 -11.98 12.15
N ASN A 169 26.69 -13.02 11.50
CA ASN A 169 28.01 -13.52 11.83
C ASN A 169 29.12 -12.62 11.26
N PHE A 170 29.49 -11.56 11.99
CA PHE A 170 30.60 -10.68 11.63
C PHE A 170 31.97 -11.40 11.62
N GLY A 171 32.12 -12.46 12.43
CA GLY A 171 33.37 -13.21 12.56
C GLY A 171 33.82 -13.89 11.27
N ARG A 172 32.88 -14.25 10.36
CA ARG A 172 33.23 -14.89 9.08
C ARG A 172 34.07 -14.02 8.15
N PHE A 173 34.14 -12.71 8.40
CA PHE A 173 34.90 -11.75 7.60
C PHE A 173 36.28 -11.42 8.21
N ILE A 174 36.63 -12.04 9.35
CA ILE A 174 37.95 -11.92 9.96
C ILE A 174 38.84 -13.01 9.35
N ILE A 175 39.88 -12.59 8.64
CA ILE A 175 40.85 -13.46 7.98
C ILE A 175 42.15 -13.39 8.77
N THR A 176 42.64 -14.53 9.25
CA THR A 176 43.93 -14.65 9.94
C THR A 176 44.91 -15.43 9.09
N ASP A 177 46.11 -14.89 8.87
CA ASP A 177 47.20 -15.59 8.15
C ASP A 177 48.41 -15.78 9.09
N LYS A 178 49.05 -16.95 8.97
CA LYS A 178 50.25 -17.34 9.72
C LYS A 178 51.55 -16.87 9.09
N ARG A 179 51.53 -16.24 7.91
CA ARG A 179 52.72 -15.56 7.36
C ARG A 179 53.29 -14.54 8.32
#